data_AF-G7IEN5-F1
#
_entry.id   AF-G7IEN5-F1
#
_cell.length_a   1.000
_cell.length_b   1.000
_cell.length_c   1.000
_cell.angle_alpha   90.00
_cell.angle_beta   90.00
_cell.angle_gamma   90.00
#
_symmetry.space_group_name_H-M   'P 1'
#
loop_
_entity.id
_entity.type
_entity.pdbx_description
1 polymer ?
#
loop_
_entity_poly.entity_id
_entity_poly.type
_entity_poly.pdbx_seq_one_letter_code
_entity_poly.pdbx_strand_id
1 'polypeptide(L)'
;MAMSDMQQCADVREEYANAFRTESYVEFWTRVVSYSNGPQRRSCLSREESTTSTRLPSYRLFAEHLLDPDQPTVTQILTQTKLQPEIQSLLLDYFAYTSNASVLCSHLLKDIDGVRVKYRSLNTILQCVTTNQIPSPKVVAHLIEFSNSLNPFSTSGPSPCRVRSTLCQCSELQKQLESSRDNARAKLKMVTMFEHCSTCVVVVITASLVVLVMAHGFALLVAMPGLALMNLGSKRKLTKVTAQLDAAAKGTYILNKDLETTSRLVARLNDEFEHIRTMVKFWLERKEDKIQVDGEVGRLLKKNQCNFSDLLDELEEHVYLCFMTINRARDLVLNQIDASA
;
A
#
# COMPACT_ATOMS: atom_id res chain seq x y z
N MET A 1 42.98 31.36 -15.76
CA MET A 1 42.54 30.53 -14.62
C MET A 1 41.26 31.14 -14.10
N ALA A 2 40.11 30.64 -14.57
CA ALA A 2 38.79 30.97 -14.05
C ALA A 2 37.95 29.70 -14.23
N MET A 3 37.75 28.97 -13.13
CA MET A 3 36.81 27.86 -13.07
C MET A 3 35.40 28.46 -13.00
N SER A 4 34.59 28.18 -14.00
CA SER A 4 33.15 28.42 -13.96
C SER A 4 32.50 27.32 -13.13
N ASP A 5 32.12 27.64 -11.89
CA ASP A 5 31.20 26.84 -11.11
C ASP A 5 29.84 26.84 -11.81
N MET A 6 29.55 25.74 -12.51
CA MET A 6 28.22 25.44 -13.01
C MET A 6 27.44 24.84 -11.84
N GLN A 7 26.73 25.70 -11.12
CA GLN A 7 25.73 25.30 -10.14
C GLN A 7 24.72 24.38 -10.85
N GLN A 8 24.91 23.07 -10.70
CA GLN A 8 24.01 22.06 -11.20
C GLN A 8 22.72 22.19 -10.38
N CYS A 9 21.75 22.92 -10.92
CA CYS A 9 20.39 22.95 -10.38
C CYS A 9 19.84 21.53 -10.59
N ALA A 10 20.06 20.65 -9.61
CA ALA A 10 19.49 19.32 -9.61
C ALA A 10 17.97 19.50 -9.72
N ASP A 11 17.39 18.96 -10.81
CA ASP A 11 15.95 18.93 -10.95
C ASP A 11 15.42 17.99 -9.87
N VAL A 12 14.98 18.57 -8.76
CA VAL A 12 14.40 17.86 -7.61
C VAL A 12 13.29 16.93 -8.07
N ARG A 13 12.62 17.22 -9.20
CA ARG A 13 11.58 16.36 -9.78
C ARG A 13 12.15 15.11 -10.44
N GLU A 14 13.31 15.22 -11.09
CA GLU A 14 14.04 14.09 -11.66
C GLU A 14 14.67 13.22 -10.57
N GLU A 15 15.26 13.85 -9.55
CA GLU A 15 15.82 13.16 -8.38
C GLU A 15 14.71 12.47 -7.56
N TYR A 16 13.56 13.12 -7.38
CA TYR A 16 12.35 12.54 -6.79
C TYR A 16 11.82 11.37 -7.64
N ALA A 17 11.67 11.54 -8.95
CA ALA A 17 11.23 10.47 -9.84
C ALA A 17 12.17 9.25 -9.83
N ASN A 18 13.48 9.48 -9.75
CA ASN A 18 14.47 8.41 -9.66
C ASN A 18 14.49 7.74 -8.27
N ALA A 19 14.16 8.46 -7.19
CA ALA A 19 13.99 7.87 -5.87
C ALA A 19 12.78 6.90 -5.80
N PHE A 20 11.76 7.10 -6.63
CA PHE A 20 10.61 6.21 -6.76
C PHE A 20 10.79 5.08 -7.79
N ARG A 21 11.69 5.23 -8.76
CA ARG A 21 12.03 4.19 -9.75
C ARG A 21 13.06 3.21 -9.21
N THR A 22 12.75 2.57 -8.09
CA THR A 22 13.52 1.45 -7.57
C THR A 22 13.44 0.25 -8.53
N GLU A 23 14.33 -0.74 -8.40
CA GLU A 23 14.23 -1.99 -9.18
C GLU A 23 12.84 -2.63 -9.08
N SER A 24 12.23 -2.60 -7.89
CA SER A 24 10.86 -3.08 -7.67
C SER A 24 9.80 -2.31 -8.46
N TYR A 25 10.00 -1.01 -8.69
CA TYR A 25 9.11 -0.20 -9.54
C TYR A 25 9.26 -0.62 -11.00
N VAL A 26 10.48 -0.74 -11.50
CA VAL A 26 10.75 -1.15 -12.89
C VAL A 26 10.21 -2.55 -13.17
N GLU A 27 10.43 -3.49 -12.26
CA GLU A 27 9.92 -4.85 -12.34
C GLU A 27 8.38 -4.89 -12.32
N PHE A 28 7.77 -4.12 -11.42
CA PHE A 28 6.32 -3.97 -11.35
C PHE A 28 5.73 -3.48 -12.69
N TRP A 29 6.26 -2.38 -13.24
CA TRP A 29 5.77 -1.85 -14.52
C TRP A 29 6.06 -2.78 -15.68
N THR A 30 7.17 -3.53 -15.66
CA THR A 30 7.46 -4.57 -16.66
C THR A 30 6.39 -5.65 -16.64
N ARG A 31 5.95 -6.11 -15.46
CA ARG A 31 4.82 -7.04 -15.31
C ARG A 31 3.51 -6.44 -15.80
N VAL A 32 3.20 -5.19 -15.43
CA VAL A 32 1.95 -4.55 -15.85
C VAL A 32 1.87 -4.46 -17.37
N VAL A 33 2.97 -4.08 -18.03
CA VAL A 33 3.06 -4.00 -19.50
C VAL A 33 2.97 -5.37 -20.17
N SER A 34 3.63 -6.40 -19.62
CA SER A 34 3.57 -7.76 -20.19
C SER A 34 2.15 -8.34 -20.13
N TYR A 35 1.45 -8.19 -19.00
CA TYR A 35 0.06 -8.61 -18.86
C TYR A 35 -0.91 -7.79 -19.72
N SER A 36 -0.64 -6.50 -19.91
CA SER A 36 -1.47 -5.63 -20.76
C SER A 36 -1.35 -5.98 -22.26
N ASN A 37 -0.19 -6.49 -22.70
CA ASN A 37 0.09 -6.83 -24.10
C ASN A 37 -0.24 -8.30 -24.46
N GLY A 38 -0.73 -9.09 -23.51
CA GLY A 38 -1.08 -10.50 -23.73
C GLY A 38 -2.23 -10.71 -24.73
N PRO A 39 -2.31 -11.90 -25.38
CA PRO A 39 -3.29 -12.20 -26.44
C PRO A 39 -4.76 -12.09 -25.98
N GLN A 40 -5.03 -12.08 -24.67
CA GLN A 40 -6.37 -12.03 -24.09
C GLN A 40 -7.07 -10.66 -24.15
N ARG A 41 -6.41 -9.57 -24.55
CA ARG A 41 -7.01 -8.21 -24.54
C ARG A 41 -6.78 -7.31 -25.75
N ARG A 42 -6.40 -7.85 -26.93
CA ARG A 42 -6.42 -7.07 -28.18
C ARG A 42 -7.80 -6.51 -28.57
N SER A 43 -8.88 -6.85 -27.85
CA SER A 43 -10.26 -6.46 -28.16
C SER A 43 -10.75 -5.14 -27.53
N CYS A 44 -10.01 -4.48 -26.62
CA CYS A 44 -10.61 -3.43 -25.78
C CYS A 44 -9.93 -2.04 -25.81
N LEU A 45 -8.94 -1.77 -26.66
CA LEU A 45 -8.23 -0.48 -26.63
C LEU A 45 -8.28 0.25 -27.97
N SER A 46 -9.20 1.22 -28.07
CA SER A 46 -9.04 2.37 -28.95
C SER A 46 -7.97 3.28 -28.35
N ARG A 47 -6.82 3.31 -29.02
CA ARG A 47 -5.63 4.10 -28.70
C ARG A 47 -5.89 5.58 -28.98
N GLU A 48 -5.90 6.40 -27.94
CA GLU A 48 -5.63 7.84 -28.05
C GLU A 48 -4.43 8.18 -27.17
N GLU A 49 -3.38 8.69 -27.81
CA GLU A 49 -2.13 9.13 -27.21
C GLU A 49 -2.36 10.43 -26.45
N SER A 50 -2.20 10.40 -25.13
CA SER A 50 -2.07 11.60 -24.31
C SER A 50 -0.73 11.52 -23.57
N THR A 51 0.03 12.61 -23.62
CA THR A 51 1.47 12.73 -23.30
C THR A 51 1.83 12.67 -21.80
N THR A 52 1.00 12.01 -20.99
CA THR A 52 1.28 11.72 -19.58
C THR A 52 1.39 10.20 -19.44
N SER A 53 2.62 9.69 -19.31
CA SER A 53 3.01 8.30 -18.97
C SER A 53 1.96 7.23 -19.30
N THR A 54 2.14 6.47 -20.39
CA THR A 54 1.39 5.25 -20.78
C THR A 54 0.52 4.65 -19.65
N ARG A 55 -0.70 5.18 -19.46
CA ARG A 55 -1.56 4.86 -18.31
C ARG A 55 -2.20 3.50 -18.56
N LEU A 56 -1.89 2.51 -17.72
CA LEU A 56 -2.32 1.13 -17.92
C LEU A 56 -3.76 0.91 -17.42
N PRO A 57 -4.67 0.31 -18.21
CA PRO A 57 -6.10 0.61 -18.08
C PRO A 57 -6.89 -0.42 -17.27
N SER A 58 -6.28 -1.17 -16.36
CA SER A 58 -6.96 -2.34 -15.79
C SER A 58 -6.75 -2.52 -14.29
N TYR A 59 -7.61 -1.89 -13.49
CA TYR A 59 -7.76 -2.17 -12.06
C TYR A 59 -7.91 -3.68 -11.74
N ARG A 60 -8.50 -4.47 -12.65
CA ARG A 60 -8.57 -5.95 -12.52
C ARG A 60 -7.20 -6.61 -12.55
N LEU A 61 -6.28 -6.10 -13.37
CA LEU A 61 -4.93 -6.65 -13.51
C LEU A 61 -4.16 -6.53 -12.18
N PHE A 62 -4.36 -5.42 -11.44
CA PHE A 62 -3.75 -5.25 -10.11
C PHE A 62 -4.28 -6.27 -9.10
N ALA A 63 -5.60 -6.39 -8.93
CA ALA A 63 -6.20 -7.34 -7.98
C ALA A 63 -5.93 -8.81 -8.32
N GLU A 64 -5.99 -9.18 -9.59
CA GLU A 64 -6.03 -10.59 -10.01
C GLU A 64 -4.64 -11.17 -10.34
N HIS A 65 -3.68 -10.32 -10.74
CA HIS A 65 -2.42 -10.80 -11.34
C HIS A 65 -1.15 -10.18 -10.77
N LEU A 66 -1.25 -9.12 -9.97
CA LEU A 66 -0.07 -8.44 -9.45
C LEU A 66 0.11 -8.57 -7.95
N LEU A 67 -0.84 -9.15 -7.20
CA LEU A 67 -0.66 -9.41 -5.77
C LEU A 67 0.33 -10.56 -5.61
N ASP A 68 1.51 -10.26 -5.07
CA ASP A 68 2.64 -11.19 -5.04
C ASP A 68 3.34 -11.12 -3.68
N PRO A 69 3.55 -12.25 -2.98
CA PRO A 69 2.96 -13.57 -3.25
C PRO A 69 1.43 -13.53 -3.18
N ASP A 70 0.73 -14.31 -4.00
CA ASP A 70 -0.73 -14.35 -3.99
C ASP A 70 -1.31 -14.98 -2.71
N GLN A 71 -2.59 -14.75 -2.44
CA GLN A 71 -3.21 -15.21 -1.19
C GLN A 71 -3.27 -16.75 -1.05
N PRO A 72 -3.61 -17.53 -2.10
CA PRO A 72 -3.53 -18.99 -2.05
C PRO A 72 -2.13 -19.53 -1.75
N THR A 73 -1.10 -18.99 -2.40
CA THR A 73 0.30 -19.40 -2.25
C THR A 73 0.76 -19.20 -0.81
N VAL A 74 0.49 -18.03 -0.23
CA VAL A 74 0.86 -17.78 1.17
C VAL A 74 0.10 -18.69 2.13
N THR A 75 -1.19 -18.95 1.89
CA THR A 75 -1.99 -19.86 2.72
C THR A 75 -1.41 -21.28 2.67
N GLN A 76 -0.99 -21.74 1.49
CA GLN A 76 -0.35 -23.05 1.32
C GLN A 76 0.99 -23.11 2.08
N ILE A 77 1.86 -22.11 1.94
CA ILE A 77 3.15 -22.06 2.64
C ILE A 77 2.96 -22.05 4.16
N LEU A 78 2.02 -21.24 4.67
CA LEU A 78 1.74 -21.15 6.10
C LEU A 78 1.15 -22.45 6.68
N THR A 79 0.35 -23.18 5.91
CA THR A 79 -0.20 -24.47 6.37
C THR A 79 0.83 -25.59 6.38
N GLN A 80 1.83 -25.52 5.48
CA GLN A 80 2.95 -26.48 5.43
C GLN A 80 4.06 -26.16 6.44
N THR A 81 4.17 -24.90 6.87
CA THR A 81 5.20 -24.46 7.81
C THR A 81 4.82 -24.79 9.25
N LYS A 82 5.75 -25.39 10.01
CA LYS A 82 5.55 -25.73 11.44
C LYS A 82 5.66 -24.50 12.36
N LEU A 83 4.64 -23.65 12.36
CA LEU A 83 4.51 -22.48 13.23
C LEU A 83 3.75 -22.81 14.53
N GLN A 84 3.87 -21.93 15.53
CA GLN A 84 2.95 -21.95 16.67
C GLN A 84 1.56 -21.46 16.21
N PRO A 85 0.45 -22.07 16.66
CA PRO A 85 -0.89 -21.73 16.19
C PRO A 85 -1.23 -20.25 16.29
N GLU A 86 -0.82 -19.58 17.36
CA GLU A 86 -1.07 -18.15 17.57
C GLU A 86 -0.32 -17.29 16.55
N ILE A 87 0.94 -17.65 16.25
CA ILE A 87 1.76 -16.94 15.26
C ILE A 87 1.22 -17.19 13.86
N GLN A 88 0.81 -18.42 13.56
CA GLN A 88 0.22 -18.78 12.27
C GLN A 88 -1.07 -17.99 12.02
N SER A 89 -1.94 -17.87 13.03
CA SER A 89 -3.17 -17.07 12.94
C SER A 89 -2.85 -15.60 12.65
N LEU A 90 -1.91 -15.00 13.39
CA LEU A 90 -1.53 -13.60 13.19
C LEU A 90 -0.94 -13.35 11.79
N LEU A 91 -0.14 -14.28 11.27
CA LEU A 91 0.40 -14.17 9.92
C LEU A 91 -0.70 -14.33 8.86
N LEU A 92 -1.65 -15.25 9.05
CA LEU A 92 -2.82 -15.37 8.17
C LEU A 92 -3.64 -14.07 8.15
N ASP A 93 -3.89 -13.47 9.31
CA ASP A 93 -4.60 -12.19 9.42
C ASP A 93 -3.84 -11.06 8.73
N TYR A 94 -2.50 -11.03 8.86
CA TYR A 94 -1.63 -10.11 8.14
C TYR A 94 -1.74 -10.23 6.62
N PHE A 95 -1.68 -11.45 6.09
CA PHE A 95 -1.79 -11.68 4.65
C PHE A 95 -3.22 -11.42 4.14
N ALA A 96 -4.24 -11.73 4.92
CA ALA A 96 -5.62 -11.35 4.60
C ALA A 96 -5.80 -9.83 4.56
N TYR A 97 -5.23 -9.10 5.54
CA TYR A 97 -5.24 -7.64 5.57
C TYR A 97 -4.58 -7.02 4.34
N THR A 98 -3.36 -7.46 4.00
CA THR A 98 -2.64 -6.96 2.81
C THR A 98 -3.36 -7.32 1.51
N SER A 99 -3.98 -8.50 1.42
CA SER A 99 -4.86 -8.86 0.30
C SER A 99 -6.06 -7.92 0.19
N ASN A 100 -6.76 -7.65 1.30
CA ASN A 100 -7.89 -6.72 1.31
C ASN A 100 -7.48 -5.29 0.91
N ALA A 101 -6.30 -4.84 1.33
CA ALA A 101 -5.77 -3.54 0.92
C ALA A 101 -5.48 -3.47 -0.60
N SER A 102 -5.00 -4.56 -1.21
CA SER A 102 -4.77 -4.63 -2.66
C SER A 102 -6.08 -4.55 -3.47
N VAL A 103 -7.13 -5.19 -2.95
CA VAL A 103 -8.49 -5.13 -3.52
C VAL A 103 -9.07 -3.72 -3.37
N LEU A 104 -8.80 -3.03 -2.26
CA LEU A 104 -9.16 -1.62 -2.08
C LEU A 104 -8.46 -0.74 -3.13
N CYS A 105 -7.14 -0.91 -3.32
CA CYS A 105 -6.38 -0.18 -4.35
C CYS A 105 -7.03 -0.35 -5.74
N SER A 106 -7.43 -1.57 -6.07
CA SER A 106 -8.09 -1.88 -7.34
C SER A 106 -9.47 -1.20 -7.46
N HIS A 107 -10.27 -1.16 -6.39
CA HIS A 107 -11.53 -0.41 -6.41
C HIS A 107 -11.31 1.09 -6.58
N LEU A 108 -10.28 1.65 -5.94
CA LEU A 108 -9.93 3.07 -6.08
C LEU A 108 -9.53 3.40 -7.53
N LEU A 109 -8.68 2.58 -8.16
CA LEU A 109 -8.32 2.76 -9.57
C LEU A 109 -9.54 2.72 -10.49
N LYS A 110 -10.50 1.83 -10.20
CA LYS A 110 -11.77 1.77 -10.94
C LYS A 110 -12.60 3.05 -10.79
N ASP A 111 -12.71 3.56 -9.56
CA ASP A 111 -13.47 4.77 -9.26
C ASP A 111 -12.81 6.00 -9.90
N ILE A 112 -11.46 6.07 -9.88
CA ILE A 112 -10.67 7.10 -10.57
C ILE A 112 -10.96 7.10 -12.08
N ASP A 113 -10.87 5.94 -12.74
CA ASP A 113 -11.14 5.84 -14.18
C ASP A 113 -12.58 6.24 -14.52
N GLY A 114 -13.55 5.76 -13.73
CA GLY A 114 -14.96 6.12 -13.90
C GLY A 114 -15.21 7.63 -13.74
N VAL A 115 -14.52 8.29 -12.83
CA VAL A 115 -14.61 9.75 -12.65
C VAL A 115 -13.91 10.49 -13.78
N ARG A 116 -12.74 10.03 -14.23
CA ARG A 116 -12.03 10.63 -15.38
C ARG A 116 -12.87 10.63 -16.65
N VAL A 117 -13.59 9.54 -16.94
CA VAL A 117 -14.49 9.47 -18.11
C VAL A 117 -15.56 10.57 -18.03
N LYS A 118 -16.22 10.73 -16.87
CA LYS A 118 -17.21 11.79 -16.66
C LYS A 118 -16.59 13.18 -16.81
N TYR A 119 -15.39 13.36 -16.28
CA TYR A 119 -14.69 14.64 -16.29
C TYR A 119 -14.20 15.05 -17.69
N ARG A 120 -13.72 14.08 -18.49
CA ARG A 120 -13.38 14.30 -19.90
C ARG A 120 -14.60 14.74 -20.69
N SER A 121 -15.75 14.08 -20.49
CA SER A 121 -17.01 14.47 -21.12
C SER A 121 -17.37 15.93 -20.78
N LEU A 122 -17.33 16.28 -19.48
CA LEU A 122 -17.56 17.64 -19.01
C LEU A 122 -16.61 18.67 -19.66
N ASN A 123 -15.31 18.34 -19.79
CA ASN A 123 -14.32 19.21 -20.42
C ASN A 123 -14.65 19.49 -21.89
N THR A 124 -14.95 18.45 -22.67
CA THR A 124 -15.34 18.60 -24.08
C THR A 124 -16.54 19.54 -24.23
N ILE A 125 -17.52 19.43 -23.33
CA ILE A 125 -18.72 20.27 -23.34
C ILE A 125 -18.40 21.73 -23.03
N LEU A 126 -17.55 21.99 -22.03
CA LEU A 126 -17.22 23.35 -21.60
C LEU A 126 -16.35 24.10 -22.61
N GLN A 127 -15.51 23.39 -23.37
CA GLN A 127 -14.79 23.96 -24.49
C GLN A 127 -15.73 24.49 -25.59
N CYS A 128 -16.84 23.79 -25.85
CA CYS A 128 -17.86 24.27 -26.79
C CYS A 128 -18.53 25.58 -26.29
N VAL A 129 -18.82 25.67 -24.99
CA VAL A 129 -19.47 26.86 -24.38
C VAL A 129 -18.55 28.09 -24.37
N THR A 130 -17.26 27.91 -24.11
CA THR A 130 -16.28 29.04 -24.08
C THR A 130 -16.04 29.69 -25.43
N THR A 131 -16.45 29.06 -26.54
CA THR A 131 -16.36 29.64 -27.90
C THR A 131 -17.55 30.55 -28.27
N ASN A 132 -18.33 31.04 -27.29
CA ASN A 132 -19.49 31.91 -27.46
C ASN A 132 -20.64 31.31 -28.30
N GLN A 133 -20.76 29.99 -28.33
CA GLN A 133 -21.91 29.32 -28.91
C GLN A 133 -23.01 29.22 -27.85
N ILE A 134 -24.25 29.57 -28.21
CA ILE A 134 -25.42 29.38 -27.34
C ILE A 134 -25.43 27.91 -26.88
N PRO A 135 -25.52 27.62 -25.57
CA PRO A 135 -25.51 26.24 -25.08
C PRO A 135 -26.63 25.46 -25.75
N SER A 136 -26.28 24.51 -26.61
CA SER A 136 -27.28 23.66 -27.24
C SER A 136 -28.07 22.89 -26.17
N PRO A 137 -29.33 22.50 -26.41
CA PRO A 137 -30.09 21.66 -25.48
C PRO A 137 -29.35 20.38 -25.04
N LYS A 138 -28.45 19.86 -25.90
CA LYS A 138 -27.57 18.72 -25.60
C LYS A 138 -26.51 19.04 -24.55
N VAL A 139 -25.91 20.24 -24.60
CA VAL A 139 -24.92 20.71 -23.62
C VAL A 139 -25.56 20.84 -22.23
N VAL A 140 -26.75 21.43 -22.18
CA VAL A 140 -27.51 21.59 -20.94
C VAL A 140 -27.87 20.21 -20.35
N ALA A 141 -28.32 19.27 -21.19
CA ALA A 141 -28.65 17.91 -20.76
C ALA A 141 -27.44 17.17 -20.14
N HIS A 142 -26.25 17.28 -20.73
CA HIS A 142 -25.05 16.65 -20.17
C HIS A 142 -24.56 17.32 -18.88
N LEU A 143 -24.74 18.63 -18.71
CA LEU A 143 -24.43 19.32 -17.46
C LEU A 143 -25.39 18.90 -16.35
N ILE A 144 -26.68 18.69 -16.69
CA ILE A 144 -27.66 18.08 -15.79
C ILE A 144 -27.24 16.65 -15.42
N GLU A 145 -26.82 15.84 -16.39
CA GLU A 145 -26.32 14.48 -16.17
C GLU A 145 -25.10 14.47 -15.22
N PHE A 146 -24.10 15.33 -15.47
CA PHE A 146 -22.93 15.47 -14.60
C PHE A 146 -23.32 15.90 -13.19
N SER A 147 -24.20 16.91 -13.06
CA SER A 147 -24.63 17.43 -11.76
C SER A 147 -25.48 16.43 -10.95
N ASN A 148 -26.10 15.45 -11.61
CA ASN A 148 -26.81 14.35 -10.96
C ASN A 148 -25.95 13.08 -10.82
N SER A 149 -24.72 13.09 -11.32
CA SER A 149 -23.86 11.92 -11.27
C SER A 149 -23.45 11.57 -9.83
N LEU A 150 -23.35 10.27 -9.56
CA LEU A 150 -22.87 9.76 -8.28
C LEU A 150 -21.39 10.08 -8.11
N ASN A 151 -21.04 10.63 -6.95
CA ASN A 151 -19.68 10.83 -6.50
C ASN A 151 -19.18 9.58 -5.74
N PRO A 152 -18.24 8.78 -6.31
CA PRO A 152 -17.73 7.58 -5.64
C PRO A 152 -16.86 7.89 -4.42
N PHE A 153 -16.36 9.13 -4.31
CA PHE A 153 -15.53 9.60 -3.20
C PHE A 153 -16.35 10.25 -2.06
N SER A 154 -17.67 10.34 -2.20
CA SER A 154 -18.55 10.83 -1.13
C SER A 154 -18.38 10.06 0.18
N THR A 155 -18.60 10.71 1.32
CA THR A 155 -18.41 10.11 2.67
C THR A 155 -19.19 8.79 2.86
N SER A 156 -20.36 8.66 2.23
CA SER A 156 -21.18 7.43 2.17
C SER A 156 -20.90 6.57 0.94
N GLY A 157 -20.04 7.04 0.05
CA GLY A 157 -19.62 6.38 -1.17
C GLY A 157 -18.74 5.14 -0.91
N PRO A 158 -18.59 4.31 -1.95
CA PRO A 158 -17.90 3.03 -1.85
C PRO A 158 -16.41 3.18 -1.50
N SER A 159 -15.75 4.26 -1.94
CA SER A 159 -14.31 4.44 -1.72
C SER A 159 -13.99 4.79 -0.26
N PRO A 160 -14.50 5.88 0.35
CA PRO A 160 -14.21 6.20 1.76
C PRO A 160 -14.68 5.12 2.74
N CYS A 161 -15.84 4.50 2.48
CA CYS A 161 -16.34 3.43 3.34
C CYS A 161 -15.39 2.23 3.37
N ARG A 162 -14.86 1.82 2.22
CA ARG A 162 -13.87 0.73 2.17
C ARG A 162 -12.56 1.13 2.83
N VAL A 163 -12.02 2.33 2.53
CA VAL A 163 -10.78 2.83 3.16
C VAL A 163 -10.91 2.81 4.69
N ARG A 164 -12.00 3.36 5.23
CA ARG A 164 -12.26 3.38 6.67
C ARG A 164 -12.40 1.98 7.25
N SER A 165 -13.11 1.08 6.57
CA SER A 165 -13.26 -0.31 7.03
C SER A 165 -11.92 -1.03 7.10
N THR A 166 -11.06 -0.88 6.08
CA THR A 166 -9.71 -1.45 6.06
C THR A 166 -8.81 -0.86 7.14
N LEU A 167 -8.87 0.46 7.38
CA LEU A 167 -8.16 1.13 8.48
C LEU A 167 -8.62 0.62 9.87
N CYS A 168 -9.92 0.43 10.09
CA CYS A 168 -10.44 -0.10 11.34
C CYS A 168 -10.00 -1.55 11.61
N GLN A 169 -9.98 -2.41 10.59
CA GLN A 169 -9.47 -3.78 10.73
C GLN A 169 -7.97 -3.78 11.05
N CYS A 170 -7.22 -2.81 10.53
CA CYS A 170 -5.78 -2.69 10.74
C CYS A 170 -5.40 -2.37 12.19
N SER A 171 -6.16 -1.51 12.89
CA SER A 171 -5.73 -1.01 14.21
C SER A 171 -5.61 -2.10 15.26
N GLU A 172 -6.47 -3.12 15.20
CA GLU A 172 -6.42 -4.26 16.12
C GLU A 172 -5.31 -5.25 15.74
N LEU A 173 -5.19 -5.57 14.44
CA LEU A 173 -4.12 -6.44 13.95
C LEU A 173 -2.73 -5.88 14.28
N GLN A 174 -2.52 -4.57 14.09
CA GLN A 174 -1.25 -3.93 14.40
C GLN A 174 -0.88 -4.10 15.88
N LYS A 175 -1.81 -3.84 16.80
CA LYS A 175 -1.60 -4.03 18.25
C LYS A 175 -1.27 -5.48 18.58
N GLN A 176 -1.96 -6.44 17.96
CA GLN A 176 -1.72 -7.85 18.19
C GLN A 176 -0.33 -8.28 17.70
N LEU A 177 0.07 -7.83 16.51
CA LEU A 177 1.41 -8.09 15.96
C LEU A 177 2.52 -7.48 16.83
N GLU A 178 2.35 -6.22 17.26
CA GLU A 178 3.31 -5.53 18.14
C GLU A 178 3.43 -6.22 19.52
N SER A 179 2.31 -6.55 20.15
CA SER A 179 2.28 -7.27 21.43
C SER A 179 2.92 -8.65 21.32
N SER A 180 2.59 -9.40 20.26
CA SER A 180 3.17 -10.72 19.99
C SER A 180 4.69 -10.64 19.75
N ARG A 181 5.15 -9.65 18.97
CA ARG A 181 6.57 -9.36 18.74
C ARG A 181 7.29 -9.07 20.05
N ASP A 182 6.73 -8.22 20.90
CA ASP A 182 7.37 -7.80 22.14
C ASP A 182 7.44 -8.94 23.15
N ASN A 183 6.40 -9.78 23.21
CA ASN A 183 6.40 -11.03 23.98
C ASN A 183 7.48 -12.01 23.49
N ALA A 184 7.59 -12.22 22.17
CA ALA A 184 8.63 -13.07 21.58
C ALA A 184 10.05 -12.56 21.91
N ARG A 185 10.25 -11.25 21.83
CA ARG A 185 11.51 -10.59 22.18
C ARG A 185 11.85 -10.71 23.66
N ALA A 186 10.86 -10.58 24.54
CA ALA A 186 11.04 -10.75 25.98
C ALA A 186 11.47 -12.18 26.32
N LYS A 187 10.80 -13.18 25.74
CA LYS A 187 11.20 -14.59 25.87
C LYS A 187 12.62 -14.84 25.34
N LEU A 188 13.03 -14.16 24.25
CA LEU A 188 14.36 -14.33 23.67
C LEU A 188 15.43 -13.79 24.61
N LYS A 189 15.17 -12.62 25.18
CA LYS A 189 16.03 -12.04 26.23
C LYS A 189 16.16 -12.98 27.41
N MET A 190 15.07 -13.57 27.89
CA MET A 190 15.13 -14.55 28.99
C MET A 190 16.01 -15.74 28.65
N VAL A 191 15.82 -16.38 27.48
CA VAL A 191 16.65 -17.52 27.05
C VAL A 191 18.13 -17.12 26.96
N THR A 192 18.44 -15.95 26.38
CA THR A 192 19.82 -15.48 26.31
C THR A 192 20.42 -15.20 27.69
N MET A 193 19.64 -14.67 28.64
CA MET A 193 20.11 -14.43 30.01
C MET A 193 20.36 -15.76 30.74
N PHE A 194 19.51 -16.76 30.56
CA PHE A 194 19.72 -18.10 31.11
C PHE A 194 20.97 -18.77 30.55
N GLU A 195 21.28 -18.59 29.25
CA GLU A 195 22.55 -19.06 28.67
C GLU A 195 23.76 -18.42 29.37
N HIS A 196 23.76 -17.10 29.56
CA HIS A 196 24.87 -16.40 30.23
C HIS A 196 25.05 -16.85 31.69
N CYS A 197 23.94 -17.01 32.43
CA CYS A 197 23.99 -17.52 33.81
C CYS A 197 24.48 -18.97 33.86
N SER A 198 24.06 -19.83 32.93
CA SER A 198 24.52 -21.22 32.83
C SER A 198 26.02 -21.28 32.53
N THR A 199 26.53 -20.44 31.62
CA THR A 199 27.98 -20.36 31.36
C THR A 199 28.76 -19.95 32.62
N CYS A 200 28.28 -18.95 33.38
CA CYS A 200 28.90 -18.57 34.65
C CYS A 200 28.91 -19.73 35.67
N VAL A 201 27.79 -20.43 35.83
CA VAL A 201 27.69 -21.57 36.75
C VAL A 201 28.60 -22.72 36.32
N VAL A 202 28.71 -23.01 35.02
CA VAL A 202 29.64 -24.03 34.49
C VAL A 202 31.10 -23.66 34.75
N VAL A 203 31.50 -22.39 34.58
CA VAL A 203 32.87 -21.94 34.85
C VAL A 203 33.20 -22.05 36.35
N VAL A 204 32.26 -21.69 37.22
CA VAL A 204 32.45 -21.81 38.69
C VAL A 204 32.52 -23.27 39.12
N ILE A 205 31.62 -24.14 38.60
CA ILE A 205 31.63 -25.57 38.89
C ILE A 205 32.89 -26.22 38.32
N THR A 206 33.31 -25.92 37.08
CA THR A 206 34.55 -26.51 36.53
C THR A 206 35.79 -26.09 37.31
N ALA A 207 35.89 -24.83 37.76
CA ALA A 207 36.99 -24.39 38.63
C ALA A 207 37.03 -25.11 39.99
N SER A 208 35.86 -25.43 40.56
CA SER A 208 35.74 -26.15 41.85
C SER A 208 35.78 -27.67 41.71
N LEU A 209 35.38 -28.22 40.56
CA LEU A 209 35.34 -29.66 40.28
C LEU A 209 36.74 -30.23 39.95
N VAL A 210 37.68 -29.42 39.44
CA VAL A 210 39.11 -29.80 39.33
C VAL A 210 39.67 -30.20 40.71
N VAL A 211 39.13 -29.65 41.80
CA VAL A 211 39.53 -30.01 43.18
C VAL A 211 38.88 -31.31 43.65
N LEU A 212 37.67 -31.63 43.19
CA LEU A 212 36.88 -32.80 43.64
C LEU A 212 37.11 -34.08 42.83
N VAL A 213 37.47 -33.97 41.54
CA VAL A 213 37.76 -35.12 40.66
C VAL A 213 39.02 -35.89 41.11
N MET A 214 39.91 -35.25 41.86
CA MET A 214 41.06 -35.91 42.49
C MET A 214 40.66 -36.78 43.70
N ALA A 215 39.43 -36.66 44.22
CA ALA A 215 38.99 -37.32 45.46
C ALA A 215 37.91 -38.40 45.26
N HIS A 216 36.94 -38.22 44.35
CA HIS A 216 35.84 -39.18 44.18
C HIS A 216 35.51 -39.41 42.70
N GLY A 217 35.71 -40.66 42.27
CA GLY A 217 35.56 -41.09 40.87
C GLY A 217 34.22 -40.74 40.24
N PHE A 218 34.32 -40.14 39.05
CA PHE A 218 33.34 -40.04 37.96
C PHE A 218 31.92 -40.55 38.24
N ALA A 219 30.99 -39.63 38.60
CA ALA A 219 29.56 -39.93 38.56
C ALA A 219 28.62 -38.74 38.23
N LEU A 220 29.12 -37.59 37.75
CA LEU A 220 28.29 -36.38 37.57
C LEU A 220 28.49 -35.67 36.21
N LEU A 221 28.45 -36.43 35.09
CA LEU A 221 28.57 -35.82 33.75
C LEU A 221 27.58 -36.38 32.72
N VAL A 222 26.27 -36.37 33.02
CA VAL A 222 25.26 -36.84 32.03
C VAL A 222 24.09 -35.87 31.77
N ALA A 223 23.89 -34.79 32.55
CA ALA A 223 22.75 -33.89 32.33
C ALA A 223 23.06 -32.61 31.50
N MET A 224 24.33 -32.25 31.31
CA MET A 224 24.73 -30.93 30.78
C MET A 224 24.60 -30.74 29.26
N PRO A 225 24.87 -31.74 28.38
CA PRO A 225 24.74 -31.53 26.93
C PRO A 225 23.29 -31.32 26.46
N GLY A 226 22.32 -31.97 27.11
CA GLY A 226 20.91 -31.93 26.72
C GLY A 226 20.24 -30.58 26.93
N LEU A 227 20.56 -29.88 28.04
CA LEU A 227 19.99 -28.57 28.37
C LEU A 227 20.51 -27.46 27.44
N ALA A 228 21.79 -27.51 27.06
CA ALA A 228 22.37 -26.53 26.13
C ALA A 228 21.76 -26.65 24.72
N LEU A 229 21.54 -27.88 24.23
CA LEU A 229 20.96 -28.12 22.90
C LEU A 229 19.47 -27.72 22.84
N MET A 230 18.71 -27.94 23.91
CA MET A 230 17.31 -27.51 24.02
C MET A 230 17.15 -25.98 24.06
N ASN A 231 18.02 -25.27 24.78
CA ASN A 231 18.02 -23.80 24.83
C ASN A 231 18.39 -23.18 23.48
N LEU A 232 19.37 -23.76 22.77
CA LEU A 232 19.78 -23.28 21.44
C LEU A 232 18.67 -23.44 20.40
N GLY A 233 17.96 -24.58 20.41
CA GLY A 233 16.81 -24.81 19.54
C GLY A 233 15.65 -23.84 19.81
N SER A 234 15.35 -23.58 21.08
CA SER A 234 14.35 -22.61 21.51
C SER A 234 14.72 -21.17 21.10
N LYS A 235 15.98 -20.78 21.31
CA LYS A 235 16.52 -19.47 20.91
C LYS A 235 16.39 -19.24 19.42
N ARG A 236 16.83 -20.19 18.58
CA ARG A 236 16.74 -20.08 17.11
C ARG A 236 15.29 -19.95 16.65
N LYS A 237 14.38 -20.77 17.20
CA LYS A 237 12.95 -20.68 16.88
C LYS A 237 12.37 -19.32 17.24
N LEU A 238 12.78 -18.77 18.38
CA LEU A 238 12.25 -17.51 18.88
C LEU A 238 12.84 -16.29 18.15
N THR A 239 14.10 -16.34 17.73
CA THR A 239 14.69 -15.34 16.83
C THR A 239 13.93 -15.29 15.49
N LYS A 240 13.60 -16.47 14.93
CA LYS A 240 12.78 -16.59 13.71
C LYS A 240 11.39 -15.96 13.89
N VAL A 241 10.65 -16.34 14.93
CA VAL A 241 9.33 -15.77 15.24
C VAL A 241 9.41 -14.25 15.45
N THR A 242 10.44 -13.76 16.14
CA THR A 242 10.64 -12.33 16.36
C THR A 242 10.84 -11.58 15.04
N ALA A 243 11.61 -12.13 14.10
CA ALA A 243 11.84 -11.53 12.80
C ALA A 243 10.58 -11.51 11.92
N GLN A 244 9.80 -12.59 11.91
CA GLN A 244 8.52 -12.68 11.21
C GLN A 244 7.52 -11.63 11.70
N LEU A 245 7.33 -11.55 13.03
CA LEU A 245 6.41 -10.60 13.64
C LEU A 245 6.88 -9.15 13.51
N ASP A 246 8.20 -8.90 13.56
CA ASP A 246 8.76 -7.57 13.33
C ASP A 246 8.55 -7.10 11.88
N ALA A 247 8.78 -7.98 10.90
CA ALA A 247 8.49 -7.70 9.50
C ALA A 247 7.00 -7.42 9.26
N ALA A 248 6.11 -8.26 9.82
CA ALA A 248 4.67 -8.09 9.70
C ALA A 248 4.18 -6.80 10.36
N ALA A 249 4.63 -6.51 11.59
CA ALA A 249 4.26 -5.28 12.30
C ALA A 249 4.70 -4.02 11.55
N LYS A 250 5.93 -4.01 11.00
CA LYS A 250 6.43 -2.91 10.17
C LYS A 250 5.64 -2.76 8.87
N GLY A 251 5.35 -3.88 8.19
CA GLY A 251 4.53 -3.89 6.98
C GLY A 251 3.13 -3.32 7.22
N THR A 252 2.48 -3.75 8.30
CA THR A 252 1.17 -3.23 8.71
C THR A 252 1.22 -1.74 9.03
N TYR A 253 2.23 -1.27 9.77
CA TYR A 253 2.39 0.14 10.08
C TYR A 253 2.54 1.00 8.81
N ILE A 254 3.42 0.61 7.89
CA ILE A 254 3.67 1.36 6.65
C ILE A 254 2.38 1.39 5.80
N LEU A 255 1.74 0.24 5.61
CA LEU A 255 0.50 0.15 4.84
C LEU A 255 -0.62 0.99 5.45
N ASN A 256 -0.73 1.03 6.78
CA ASN A 256 -1.68 1.90 7.47
C ASN A 256 -1.43 3.39 7.15
N LYS A 257 -0.16 3.81 7.07
CA LYS A 257 0.21 5.18 6.66
C LYS A 257 -0.09 5.49 5.19
N ASP A 258 0.11 4.52 4.31
CA ASP A 258 -0.29 4.65 2.91
C ASP A 258 -1.81 4.78 2.78
N LEU A 259 -2.59 4.02 3.57
CA LEU A 259 -4.05 4.10 3.58
C LEU A 259 -4.58 5.38 4.25
N GLU A 260 -3.93 5.90 5.29
CA GLU A 260 -4.25 7.22 5.87
C GLU A 260 -4.07 8.34 4.82
N THR A 261 -2.97 8.28 4.05
CA THR A 261 -2.71 9.23 2.95
C THR A 261 -3.74 9.10 1.85
N THR A 262 -4.06 7.86 1.45
CA THR A 262 -5.15 7.55 0.51
C THR A 262 -6.48 8.15 0.97
N SER A 263 -6.83 7.98 2.25
CA SER A 263 -8.06 8.52 2.85
C SER A 263 -8.12 10.04 2.73
N ARG A 264 -7.01 10.73 2.99
CA ARG A 264 -6.91 12.19 2.87
C ARG A 264 -7.07 12.66 1.41
N LEU A 265 -6.45 11.97 0.45
CA LEU A 265 -6.58 12.29 -0.97
C LEU A 265 -8.00 12.05 -1.49
N VAL A 266 -8.62 10.95 -1.09
CA VAL A 266 -10.02 10.66 -1.40
C VAL A 266 -10.96 11.74 -0.83
N ALA A 267 -10.73 12.21 0.41
CA ALA A 267 -11.51 13.29 0.99
C ALA A 267 -11.34 14.62 0.21
N ARG A 268 -10.12 14.96 -0.20
CA ARG A 268 -9.87 16.13 -1.05
C ARG A 268 -10.59 16.03 -2.40
N LEU A 269 -10.54 14.87 -3.03
CA LEU A 269 -11.25 14.62 -4.30
C LEU A 269 -12.77 14.74 -4.13
N ASN A 270 -13.31 14.28 -3.00
CA ASN A 270 -14.72 14.49 -2.69
C ASN A 270 -15.08 15.97 -2.64
N ASP A 271 -14.32 16.75 -1.88
CA ASP A 271 -14.59 18.17 -1.66
C ASP A 271 -14.53 18.94 -2.98
N GLU A 272 -13.50 18.68 -3.80
CA GLU A 272 -13.37 19.29 -5.13
C GLU A 272 -14.48 18.82 -6.09
N PHE A 273 -14.83 17.53 -6.11
CA PHE A 273 -15.90 17.03 -6.96
C PHE A 273 -17.25 17.67 -6.59
N GLU A 274 -17.60 17.74 -5.30
CA GLU A 274 -18.84 18.40 -4.87
C GLU A 274 -18.79 19.91 -5.11
N HIS A 275 -17.62 20.55 -5.01
CA HIS A 275 -17.46 21.96 -5.37
C HIS A 275 -17.78 22.20 -6.86
N ILE A 276 -17.16 21.42 -7.75
CA ILE A 276 -17.39 21.48 -9.20
C ILE A 276 -18.86 21.18 -9.53
N ARG A 277 -19.44 20.16 -8.91
CA ARG A 277 -20.84 19.78 -9.07
C ARG A 277 -21.78 20.91 -8.66
N THR A 278 -21.51 21.56 -7.54
CA THR A 278 -22.29 22.69 -7.03
C THR A 278 -22.20 23.89 -7.98
N MET A 279 -21.01 24.17 -8.52
CA MET A 279 -20.83 25.22 -9.54
C MET A 279 -21.65 24.94 -10.80
N VAL A 280 -21.66 23.69 -11.29
CA VAL A 280 -22.44 23.31 -12.46
C VAL A 280 -23.95 23.47 -12.21
N LYS A 281 -24.46 23.06 -11.03
CA LYS A 281 -25.87 23.29 -10.66
C LYS A 281 -26.22 24.77 -10.63
N PHE A 282 -25.38 25.56 -9.98
CA PHE A 282 -25.55 27.00 -9.88
C PHE A 282 -25.53 27.72 -11.24
N TRP A 283 -24.79 27.19 -12.21
CA TRP A 283 -24.83 27.66 -13.59
C TRP A 283 -26.15 27.28 -14.29
N LEU A 284 -26.62 26.05 -14.10
CA LEU A 284 -27.90 25.58 -14.67
C LEU A 284 -29.13 26.32 -14.11
N GLU A 285 -29.10 26.74 -12.85
CA GLU A 285 -30.19 27.44 -12.18
C GLU A 285 -30.30 28.93 -12.57
N ARG A 286 -29.23 29.53 -13.10
CA ARG A 286 -29.26 30.90 -13.66
C ARG A 286 -29.93 30.92 -15.03
N LYS A 287 -31.24 30.69 -15.05
CA LYS A 287 -32.06 31.00 -16.23
C LYS A 287 -32.29 32.52 -16.31
N GLU A 288 -31.98 33.08 -17.47
CA GLU A 288 -32.48 34.35 -18.04
C GLU A 288 -31.74 35.67 -17.78
N ASP A 289 -31.01 35.87 -16.68
CA ASP A 289 -30.28 37.13 -16.46
C ASP A 289 -28.75 37.00 -16.67
N LYS A 290 -28.29 37.50 -17.83
CA LYS A 290 -26.89 37.78 -18.21
C LYS A 290 -25.99 36.59 -18.58
N ILE A 291 -26.12 36.21 -19.85
CA ILE A 291 -25.14 35.49 -20.69
C ILE A 291 -23.76 36.23 -20.76
N GLN A 292 -23.63 37.46 -20.25
CA GLN A 292 -22.35 38.18 -20.17
C GLN A 292 -21.45 37.77 -18.98
N VAL A 293 -21.94 36.97 -18.03
CA VAL A 293 -21.13 36.43 -16.90
C VAL A 293 -20.49 35.06 -17.27
N ASP A 294 -20.79 34.50 -18.44
CA ASP A 294 -20.47 33.12 -18.83
C ASP A 294 -18.98 32.81 -19.04
N GLY A 295 -18.17 33.79 -19.48
CA GLY A 295 -16.74 33.57 -19.69
C GLY A 295 -15.95 33.35 -18.40
N GLU A 296 -16.35 34.03 -17.32
CA GLU A 296 -15.68 33.96 -16.01
C GLU A 296 -15.96 32.63 -15.30
N VAL A 297 -17.22 32.17 -15.35
CA VAL A 297 -17.63 30.88 -14.78
C VAL A 297 -17.00 29.71 -15.53
N GLY A 298 -16.98 29.78 -16.87
CA GLY A 298 -16.26 28.79 -17.69
C GLY A 298 -14.76 28.76 -17.39
N ARG A 299 -14.13 29.92 -17.18
CA ARG A 299 -12.71 30.01 -16.79
C ARG A 299 -12.45 29.45 -15.39
N LEU A 300 -13.29 29.76 -14.41
CA LEU A 300 -13.17 29.24 -13.05
C LEU A 300 -13.35 27.73 -13.00
N LEU A 301 -14.32 27.21 -13.76
CA LEU A 301 -14.55 25.77 -13.90
C LEU A 301 -13.35 25.09 -14.56
N LYS A 302 -12.77 25.70 -15.61
CA LYS A 302 -11.53 25.22 -16.24
C LYS A 302 -10.34 25.21 -15.27
N LYS A 303 -10.22 26.21 -14.38
CA LYS A 303 -9.17 26.22 -13.36
C LYS A 303 -9.35 25.10 -12.35
N ASN A 304 -10.56 24.93 -11.82
CA ASN A 304 -10.88 23.83 -10.89
C ASN A 304 -10.69 22.46 -11.55
N GLN A 305 -10.83 22.37 -12.88
CA GLN A 305 -10.53 21.17 -13.64
C GLN A 305 -9.08 20.75 -13.64
N CYS A 306 -8.15 21.68 -13.85
CA CYS A 306 -6.73 21.37 -13.75
C CYS A 306 -6.42 20.82 -12.35
N ASN A 307 -6.87 21.52 -11.32
CA ASN A 307 -6.68 21.09 -9.93
C ASN A 307 -7.27 19.69 -9.65
N PHE A 308 -8.48 19.42 -10.15
CA PHE A 308 -9.12 18.11 -9.95
C PHE A 308 -8.42 16.98 -10.71
N SER A 309 -7.96 17.25 -11.93
CA SER A 309 -7.17 16.28 -12.70
C SER A 309 -5.84 15.98 -12.01
N ASP A 310 -5.16 17.01 -11.51
CA ASP A 310 -3.90 16.85 -10.78
C ASP A 310 -4.11 16.01 -9.50
N LEU A 311 -5.21 16.23 -8.77
CA LEU A 311 -5.57 15.41 -7.59
C LEU A 311 -5.91 13.96 -7.95
N LEU A 312 -6.54 13.71 -9.10
CA LEU A 312 -6.79 12.34 -9.56
C LEU A 312 -5.48 11.64 -9.92
N ASP A 313 -4.54 12.36 -10.51
CA ASP A 313 -3.22 11.86 -10.84
C ASP A 313 -2.40 11.57 -9.56
N GLU A 314 -2.45 12.46 -8.57
CA GLU A 314 -1.83 12.26 -7.25
C GLU A 314 -2.39 11.02 -6.53
N LEU A 315 -3.72 10.84 -6.52
CA LEU A 315 -4.33 9.65 -5.94
C LEU A 315 -3.95 8.38 -6.70
N GLU A 316 -3.98 8.41 -8.03
CA GLU A 316 -3.62 7.24 -8.84
C GLU A 316 -2.16 6.82 -8.60
N GLU A 317 -1.23 7.76 -8.61
CA GLU A 317 0.18 7.51 -8.32
C GLU A 317 0.35 6.91 -6.91
N HIS A 318 -0.29 7.51 -5.90
CA HIS A 318 -0.24 7.00 -4.53
C HIS A 318 -0.83 5.60 -4.41
N VAL A 319 -1.89 5.28 -5.14
CA VAL A 319 -2.48 3.93 -5.16
C VAL A 319 -1.53 2.91 -5.79
N TYR A 320 -0.79 3.27 -6.84
CA TYR A 320 0.26 2.40 -7.37
C TYR A 320 1.40 2.18 -6.38
N LEU A 321 1.84 3.25 -5.70
CA LEU A 321 2.86 3.17 -4.65
C LEU A 321 2.42 2.25 -3.51
N CYS A 322 1.20 2.45 -3.01
CA CYS A 322 0.59 1.60 -1.98
C CYS A 322 0.57 0.13 -2.40
N PHE A 323 0.22 -0.17 -3.66
CA PHE A 323 0.24 -1.53 -4.17
C PHE A 323 1.65 -2.15 -4.19
N MET A 324 2.67 -1.40 -4.60
CA MET A 324 4.06 -1.87 -4.53
C MET A 324 4.53 -2.08 -3.08
N THR A 325 4.13 -1.20 -2.16
CA THR A 325 4.37 -1.38 -0.72
C THR A 325 3.75 -2.68 -0.22
N ILE A 326 2.52 -3.01 -0.65
CA ILE A 326 1.83 -4.25 -0.28
C ILE A 326 2.65 -5.47 -0.68
N ASN A 327 3.07 -5.57 -1.96
CA ASN A 327 3.84 -6.71 -2.43
C ASN A 327 5.17 -6.84 -1.69
N ARG A 328 5.91 -5.74 -1.56
CA ARG A 328 7.17 -5.71 -0.82
C ARG A 328 7.00 -6.16 0.64
N ALA A 329 5.94 -5.71 1.30
CA ALA A 329 5.65 -6.09 2.67
C ALA A 329 5.29 -7.59 2.78
N ARG A 330 4.57 -8.14 1.81
CA ARG A 330 4.25 -9.57 1.75
C ARG A 330 5.51 -10.42 1.52
N ASP A 331 6.36 -10.02 0.58
CA ASP A 331 7.65 -10.68 0.29
C ASP A 331 8.57 -10.68 1.51
N LEU A 332 8.70 -9.55 2.21
CA LEU A 332 9.55 -9.46 3.39
C LEU A 332 9.13 -10.44 4.48
N VAL A 333 7.83 -10.58 4.73
CA VAL A 333 7.31 -11.54 5.71
C VAL A 333 7.49 -12.97 5.22
N LEU A 334 7.21 -13.25 3.94
CA LEU A 334 7.36 -14.59 3.37
C LEU A 334 8.82 -15.06 3.43
N ASN A 335 9.78 -14.19 3.09
CA ASN A 335 11.20 -14.49 3.22
C ASN A 335 11.62 -14.86 4.65
N GLN A 336 10.99 -14.26 5.68
CA GLN A 336 11.22 -14.67 7.07
C GLN A 336 10.58 -16.02 7.42
N ILE A 337 9.52 -16.41 6.72
CA ILE A 337 8.87 -17.73 6.86
C ILE A 337 9.72 -18.81 6.16
N ASP A 338 10.20 -18.54 4.94
CA ASP A 338 11.02 -19.49 4.16
C ASP A 338 12.41 -19.68 4.76
N ALA A 339 13.05 -18.61 5.25
CA ALA A 339 14.27 -18.73 6.06
C ALA A 339 14.04 -19.50 7.38
N SER A 340 12.78 -19.73 7.74
CA SER A 340 12.36 -20.46 8.92
C SER A 340 12.01 -21.93 8.70
N ALA A 341 11.73 -22.34 7.45
CA ALA A 341 11.58 -23.74 7.05
C ALA A 341 12.91 -24.52 7.13
#